data_AF-A0ABD3N3J5-F1
#
_entry.id   AF-A0ABD3N3J5-F1
#
_cell.length_a   1.000
_cell.length_b   1.000
_cell.length_c   1.000
_cell.angle_alpha   90.00
_cell.angle_beta   90.00
_cell.angle_gamma   90.00
#
_symmetry.space_group_name_H-M   'P 1'
#
loop_
_entity.id
_entity.type
_entity.pdbx_description
1 polymer ?
#
loop_
_entity_poly.entity_id
_entity_poly.type
_entity_poly.pdbx_seq_one_letter_code
_entity_poly.pdbx_strand_id
1 'polypeptide(L)'
;MSSLLIFASAVLLAPTLHGFSPAPSSRGVIRHRPPLAPTTTYNTQSSSSLQMFTGIVEEMGEVLSLTTKSDMTLWDGTQGLGTEMVIKGNVVMDGAYLGCSISVNGVCLTATELNFDEGIFKVGLAPETLRKTNLGNYDTTTSTSTSNDNKPMVVNLERASEIGGRNSGHFVQGHVDGVGTIIDRWVDGNSLFFKVSFPYEYMRYIVPKGFIAIDGTSLTVCDVKSSKEDSGENWFTFMLVEYTQKKIIIPMKAVGDTVNIEVDVLGKYSERAWETFVPKMEALEMKVKELEMKILQLESGVAGGDNTRTRIEDGGAESNDMLAQKSSASTNTDEGPNQTTHPEQWIRAGQEFLHATDMNPKRENRNMAGTDWVRTKQKFYDTNY
;
A
#
# COMPACT_ATOMS: atom_id res chain seq x y z
N MET A 1 14.97 30.72 -54.91
CA MET A 1 15.87 31.64 -55.62
C MET A 1 15.44 33.05 -55.24
N SER A 2 16.16 33.68 -54.29
CA SER A 2 17.20 34.71 -54.56
C SER A 2 16.52 36.07 -54.78
N SER A 3 16.85 37.23 -54.20
CA SER A 3 18.01 37.79 -53.49
C SER A 3 17.51 39.08 -52.80
N LEU A 4 17.90 39.49 -51.59
CA LEU A 4 19.17 40.11 -51.14
C LEU A 4 19.32 41.63 -51.42
N LEU A 5 19.45 42.40 -50.32
CA LEU A 5 20.27 43.62 -50.06
C LEU A 5 19.90 45.00 -50.66
N ILE A 6 20.02 46.07 -49.82
CA ILE A 6 21.12 47.07 -49.87
C ILE A 6 21.10 48.04 -48.64
N PHE A 7 22.26 48.11 -47.97
CA PHE A 7 23.00 49.15 -47.23
C PHE A 7 22.39 50.47 -46.69
N ALA A 8 22.82 50.85 -45.46
CA ALA A 8 23.82 51.93 -45.22
C ALA A 8 24.31 51.98 -43.75
N SER A 9 25.60 52.32 -43.57
CA SER A 9 26.43 52.23 -42.34
C SER A 9 26.73 53.58 -41.67
N ALA A 10 27.39 53.49 -40.49
CA ALA A 10 28.39 54.42 -39.88
C ALA A 10 27.86 55.51 -38.92
N VAL A 11 28.49 55.90 -37.79
CA VAL A 11 29.78 55.64 -37.09
C VAL A 11 29.65 56.29 -35.67
N LEU A 12 29.86 55.57 -34.56
CA LEU A 12 31.03 55.61 -33.64
C LEU A 12 31.33 56.96 -32.93
N LEU A 13 31.35 56.97 -31.58
CA LEU A 13 32.55 57.20 -30.75
C LEU A 13 32.22 57.36 -29.23
N ALA A 14 32.97 56.64 -28.39
CA ALA A 14 33.17 56.90 -26.96
C ALA A 14 34.48 57.68 -26.75
N PRO A 15 34.72 58.23 -25.53
CA PRO A 15 35.95 57.86 -24.83
C PRO A 15 35.86 57.76 -23.30
N THR A 16 36.84 57.02 -22.78
CA THR A 16 37.30 56.72 -21.40
C THR A 16 38.05 57.93 -20.76
N LEU A 17 38.24 58.16 -19.44
CA LEU A 17 39.12 57.49 -18.44
C LEU A 17 39.14 58.33 -17.11
N HIS A 18 39.21 57.63 -15.96
CA HIS A 18 39.94 57.86 -14.68
C HIS A 18 40.29 59.26 -14.11
N GLY A 19 40.05 59.44 -12.79
CA GLY A 19 40.63 60.50 -11.95
C GLY A 19 40.48 60.21 -10.44
N PHE A 20 41.52 60.57 -9.68
CA PHE A 20 41.90 60.16 -8.31
C PHE A 20 41.07 60.67 -7.11
N SER A 21 41.23 59.98 -5.97
CA SER A 21 40.78 60.26 -4.59
C SER A 21 41.43 61.52 -3.96
N PRO A 22 40.81 62.15 -2.93
CA PRO A 22 41.33 61.97 -1.57
C PRO A 22 40.26 61.87 -0.46
N ALA A 23 40.58 61.16 0.63
CA ALA A 23 39.83 61.17 1.91
C ALA A 23 39.98 62.55 2.62
N PRO A 24 39.06 62.97 3.54
CA PRO A 24 39.12 62.45 4.92
C PRO A 24 37.81 62.43 5.73
N SER A 25 37.92 61.80 6.91
CA SER A 25 37.26 62.13 8.18
C SER A 25 35.90 61.51 8.52
N SER A 26 35.89 61.06 9.76
CA SER A 26 34.90 60.34 10.54
C SER A 26 33.71 61.20 10.93
N ARG A 27 32.50 60.64 10.84
CA ARG A 27 31.35 60.91 11.73
C ARG A 27 30.28 59.83 11.51
N GLY A 28 29.74 59.33 12.62
CA GLY A 28 28.92 58.12 12.68
C GLY A 28 27.64 58.19 11.87
N VAL A 29 27.31 57.07 11.22
CA VAL A 29 26.01 56.82 10.61
C VAL A 29 25.37 55.68 11.38
N ILE A 30 24.30 56.01 12.09
CA ILE A 30 23.38 55.07 12.72
C ILE A 30 22.77 54.21 11.60
N ARG A 31 23.11 52.93 11.55
CA ARG A 31 22.48 51.97 10.63
C ARG A 31 21.08 51.65 11.17
N HIS A 32 20.05 52.22 10.55
CA HIS A 32 18.70 51.68 10.67
C HIS A 32 18.70 50.25 10.09
N ARG A 33 18.36 49.25 10.90
CA ARG A 33 18.01 47.92 10.41
C ARG A 33 16.74 48.05 9.55
N PRO A 34 16.68 47.48 8.35
CA PRO A 34 15.42 47.38 7.63
C PRO A 34 14.45 46.51 8.44
N PRO A 35 13.13 46.77 8.39
CA PRO A 35 12.16 45.92 9.07
C PRO A 35 12.25 44.52 8.47
N LEU A 36 12.30 43.52 9.35
CA LEU A 36 12.21 42.11 8.96
C LEU A 36 10.94 41.92 8.14
N ALA A 37 11.09 41.42 6.91
CA ALA A 37 9.96 40.97 6.10
C ALA A 37 9.13 39.98 6.95
N PRO A 38 7.80 40.00 6.86
CA PRO A 38 6.98 39.04 7.58
C PRO A 38 7.40 37.64 7.15
N THR A 39 7.95 36.87 8.09
CA THR A 39 8.21 35.46 7.90
C THR A 39 6.86 34.79 7.73
N THR A 40 6.41 34.64 6.49
CA THR A 40 5.35 33.69 6.16
C THR A 40 5.88 32.33 6.58
N THR A 41 5.47 31.91 7.78
CA THR A 41 5.67 30.55 8.23
C THR A 41 4.78 29.69 7.35
N TYR A 42 5.33 29.22 6.23
CA TYR A 42 4.78 28.05 5.58
C TYR A 42 4.84 26.94 6.61
N ASN A 43 3.66 26.61 7.15
CA ASN A 43 3.49 25.48 8.04
C ASN A 43 3.76 24.23 7.21
N THR A 44 5.03 23.86 7.09
CA THR A 44 5.49 22.62 6.49
C THR A 44 5.26 21.50 7.49
N GLN A 45 4.00 21.29 7.87
CA GLN A 45 3.58 19.98 8.35
C GLN A 45 3.48 19.06 7.13
N SER A 46 4.65 18.71 6.59
CA SER A 46 4.81 17.47 5.85
C SER A 46 4.80 16.34 6.89
N SER A 47 3.63 16.13 7.49
CA SER A 47 3.31 14.77 7.90
C SER A 47 2.98 14.07 6.60
N SER A 48 3.82 13.12 6.19
CA SER A 48 3.37 12.02 5.34
C SER A 48 2.25 11.30 6.12
N SER A 49 1.05 11.87 6.08
CA SER A 49 -0.14 11.24 6.61
C SER A 49 -0.29 9.94 5.83
N LEU A 50 -0.43 8.83 6.55
CA LEU A 50 -0.94 7.61 5.94
C LEU A 50 -2.35 7.98 5.44
N GLN A 51 -2.46 8.23 4.14
CA GLN A 51 -3.72 8.59 3.50
C GLN A 51 -4.53 7.31 3.35
N MET A 52 -5.41 7.06 4.31
CA MET A 52 -6.41 6.00 4.24
C MET A 52 -7.80 6.62 4.24
N PHE A 53 -8.74 5.90 3.66
CA PHE A 53 -10.17 6.18 3.66
C PHE A 53 -10.88 5.21 4.60
N THR A 54 -12.15 5.49 4.86
CA THR A 54 -13.00 4.65 5.70
C THR A 54 -14.04 3.87 4.88
N GLY A 55 -14.23 4.28 3.63
CA GLY A 55 -15.30 3.82 2.77
C GLY A 55 -16.65 4.44 3.11
N ILE A 56 -16.67 5.55 3.84
CA ILE A 56 -17.88 6.29 4.17
C ILE A 56 -17.96 7.47 3.20
N VAL A 57 -18.68 7.24 2.10
CA VAL A 57 -18.91 8.26 1.07
C VAL A 57 -19.56 9.50 1.69
N GLU A 58 -18.92 10.65 1.45
CA GLU A 58 -19.33 11.92 2.03
C GLU A 58 -20.32 12.67 1.13
N GLU A 59 -20.13 12.56 -0.19
CA GLU A 59 -21.01 13.13 -1.18
C GLU A 59 -20.94 12.39 -2.52
N MET A 60 -21.94 12.68 -3.37
CA MET A 60 -21.89 12.35 -4.79
C MET A 60 -21.46 13.59 -5.57
N GLY A 61 -20.31 13.51 -6.23
CA GLY A 61 -19.80 14.55 -7.10
C GLY A 61 -20.18 14.37 -8.56
N GLU A 62 -19.90 15.38 -9.36
CA GLU A 62 -20.11 15.39 -10.81
C GLU A 62 -18.77 15.52 -11.52
N VAL A 63 -18.48 14.62 -12.45
CA VAL A 63 -17.34 14.82 -13.34
C VAL A 63 -17.77 15.81 -14.41
N LEU A 64 -16.94 16.84 -14.64
CA LEU A 64 -17.19 17.91 -15.60
C LEU A 64 -16.45 17.67 -16.92
N SER A 65 -15.23 17.16 -16.84
CA SER A 65 -14.47 16.72 -18.01
C SER A 65 -13.49 15.59 -17.66
N LEU A 66 -13.25 14.70 -18.62
CA LEU A 66 -12.16 13.73 -18.61
C LEU A 66 -11.40 13.87 -19.93
N THR A 67 -10.13 14.26 -19.89
CA THR A 67 -9.40 14.62 -21.13
C THR A 67 -8.00 14.09 -21.10
N THR A 68 -7.62 13.39 -22.17
CA THR A 68 -6.24 12.98 -22.41
C THR A 68 -5.46 14.09 -23.11
N LYS A 69 -4.34 14.48 -22.51
CA LYS A 69 -3.44 15.53 -22.99
C LYS A 69 -2.09 14.92 -23.35
N SER A 70 -1.45 15.40 -24.41
CA SER A 70 -0.14 14.92 -24.89
C SER A 70 1.04 15.79 -24.43
N ASP A 71 0.77 16.87 -23.70
CA ASP A 71 1.71 17.90 -23.29
C ASP A 71 1.89 17.98 -21.77
N MET A 72 1.55 16.90 -21.05
CA MET A 72 1.72 16.83 -19.60
C MET A 72 3.20 16.87 -19.23
N THR A 73 3.60 17.86 -18.43
CA THR A 73 5.01 18.03 -18.03
C THR A 73 5.39 17.04 -16.95
N LEU A 74 6.40 16.22 -17.23
CA LEU A 74 6.96 15.25 -16.29
C LEU A 74 7.99 15.92 -15.37
N TRP A 75 8.44 15.18 -14.35
CA TRP A 75 9.36 15.68 -13.32
C TRP A 75 10.71 16.19 -13.87
N ASP A 76 11.14 15.72 -15.04
CA ASP A 76 12.38 16.09 -15.73
C ASP A 76 12.17 17.19 -16.79
N GLY A 77 10.96 17.75 -16.90
CA GLY A 77 10.59 18.76 -17.87
C GLY A 77 10.24 18.21 -19.26
N THR A 78 10.30 16.89 -19.47
CA THR A 78 9.81 16.27 -20.71
C THR A 78 8.28 16.25 -20.76
N GLN A 79 7.72 16.03 -21.96
CA GLN A 79 6.27 15.91 -22.14
C GLN A 79 5.87 14.44 -22.27
N GLY A 80 4.76 14.09 -21.61
CA GLY A 80 4.15 12.78 -21.68
C GLY A 80 2.64 12.84 -21.92
N LEU A 81 2.07 11.67 -22.18
CA LEU A 81 0.63 11.48 -22.22
C LEU A 81 0.09 11.42 -20.78
N GLY A 82 -0.97 12.15 -20.48
CA GLY A 82 -1.69 12.01 -19.21
C GLY A 82 -3.15 12.32 -19.36
N THR A 83 -3.97 11.73 -18.47
CA THR A 83 -5.41 11.97 -18.44
C THR A 83 -5.74 12.81 -17.22
N GLU A 84 -6.46 13.90 -17.42
CA GLU A 84 -6.92 14.80 -16.37
C GLU A 84 -8.43 14.66 -16.22
N MET A 85 -8.89 14.58 -14.98
CA MET A 85 -10.30 14.61 -14.63
C MET A 85 -10.60 15.86 -13.81
N VAL A 86 -11.65 16.56 -14.18
CA VAL A 86 -12.17 17.74 -13.48
C VAL A 86 -13.47 17.34 -12.82
N ILE A 87 -13.57 17.55 -11.51
CA ILE A 87 -14.68 17.04 -10.69
C ILE A 87 -15.22 18.19 -9.84
N LYS A 88 -16.54 18.27 -9.75
CA LYS A 88 -17.25 19.12 -8.81
C LYS A 88 -17.68 18.31 -7.58
N GLY A 89 -17.29 18.78 -6.40
CA GLY A 89 -17.67 18.23 -5.10
C GLY A 89 -17.46 19.30 -4.03
N ASN A 90 -18.45 19.55 -3.19
CA ASN A 90 -18.39 20.67 -2.25
C ASN A 90 -17.89 20.23 -0.87
N VAL A 91 -18.34 19.07 -0.40
CA VAL A 91 -17.98 18.54 0.92
C VAL A 91 -16.51 18.13 0.97
N VAL A 92 -16.01 17.47 -0.07
CA VAL A 92 -14.61 17.01 -0.10
C VAL A 92 -13.59 18.14 -0.29
N MET A 93 -14.06 19.32 -0.70
CA MET A 93 -13.22 20.52 -0.82
C MET A 93 -12.97 21.19 0.54
N ASP A 94 -13.78 20.91 1.55
CA ASP A 94 -13.55 21.43 2.90
C ASP A 94 -12.29 20.80 3.50
N GLY A 95 -11.31 21.64 3.85
CA GLY A 95 -9.99 21.21 4.32
C GLY A 95 -9.06 20.66 3.23
N ALA A 96 -9.46 20.68 1.96
CA ALA A 96 -8.61 20.22 0.86
C ALA A 96 -7.37 21.12 0.69
N TYR A 97 -6.25 20.52 0.30
CA TYR A 97 -5.02 21.22 -0.03
C TYR A 97 -4.36 20.59 -1.26
N LEU A 98 -3.52 21.36 -1.95
CA LEU A 98 -2.83 20.85 -3.14
C LEU A 98 -1.97 19.63 -2.78
N GLY A 99 -2.16 18.52 -3.48
CA GLY A 99 -1.48 17.25 -3.19
C GLY A 99 -2.17 16.37 -2.14
N CYS A 100 -3.34 16.78 -1.60
CA CYS A 100 -4.16 15.89 -0.77
C CYS A 100 -4.78 14.76 -1.61
N SER A 101 -5.20 13.70 -0.93
CA SER A 101 -5.85 12.55 -1.56
C SER A 101 -7.35 12.57 -1.36
N ILE A 102 -8.07 12.37 -2.46
CA ILE A 102 -9.53 12.28 -2.50
C ILE A 102 -9.86 10.95 -3.21
N SER A 103 -10.72 10.16 -2.60
CA SER A 103 -11.24 8.92 -3.18
C SER A 103 -12.35 9.26 -4.16
N VAL A 104 -12.20 8.82 -5.41
CA VAL A 104 -13.21 8.96 -6.48
C VAL A 104 -13.65 7.57 -6.91
N ASN A 105 -14.88 7.18 -6.59
CA ASN A 105 -15.37 5.80 -6.75
C ASN A 105 -14.40 4.76 -6.13
N GLY A 106 -13.81 5.07 -4.97
CA GLY A 106 -12.86 4.18 -4.30
C GLY A 106 -11.45 4.21 -4.88
N VAL A 107 -11.15 5.11 -5.81
CA VAL A 107 -9.80 5.29 -6.37
C VAL A 107 -9.15 6.47 -5.67
N CYS A 108 -8.05 6.24 -4.97
CA CYS A 108 -7.24 7.29 -4.37
C CYS A 108 -6.60 8.14 -5.48
N LEU A 109 -6.96 9.42 -5.56
CA LEU A 109 -6.43 10.36 -6.54
C LEU A 109 -5.90 11.61 -5.85
N THR A 110 -4.79 12.13 -6.36
CA THR A 110 -4.15 13.33 -5.83
C THR A 110 -4.71 14.60 -6.47
N ALA A 111 -5.18 15.53 -5.64
CA ALA A 111 -5.67 16.83 -6.11
C ALA A 111 -4.50 17.69 -6.66
N THR A 112 -4.58 18.08 -7.93
CA THR A 112 -3.56 18.86 -8.65
C THR A 112 -3.93 20.32 -8.86
N GLU A 113 -5.22 20.65 -8.78
CA GLU A 113 -5.72 22.03 -8.78
C GLU A 113 -7.01 22.08 -7.94
N LEU A 114 -7.24 23.23 -7.29
CA LEU A 114 -8.39 23.46 -6.41
C LEU A 114 -9.00 24.84 -6.72
N ASN A 115 -10.29 24.87 -7.02
CA ASN A 115 -11.11 26.06 -7.11
C ASN A 115 -12.21 25.98 -6.04
N PHE A 116 -11.98 26.64 -4.91
CA PHE A 116 -12.89 26.63 -3.76
C PHE A 116 -14.19 27.40 -4.02
N ASP A 117 -14.16 28.43 -4.86
CA ASP A 117 -15.35 29.25 -5.15
C ASP A 117 -16.42 28.47 -5.93
N GLU A 118 -15.97 27.57 -6.80
CA GLU A 118 -16.85 26.73 -7.64
C GLU A 118 -17.03 25.29 -7.10
N GLY A 119 -16.28 24.91 -6.06
CA GLY A 119 -16.25 23.55 -5.53
C GLY A 119 -15.68 22.55 -6.54
N ILE A 120 -14.66 22.95 -7.29
CA ILE A 120 -14.06 22.16 -8.38
C ILE A 120 -12.62 21.80 -8.02
N PHE A 121 -12.24 20.55 -8.28
CA PHE A 121 -10.86 20.10 -8.20
C PHE A 121 -10.47 19.31 -9.43
N LYS A 122 -9.16 19.22 -9.65
CA LYS A 122 -8.58 18.41 -10.72
C LYS A 122 -7.72 17.30 -10.15
N VAL A 123 -7.69 16.19 -10.87
CA VAL A 123 -6.85 15.03 -10.56
C VAL A 123 -6.24 14.45 -11.83
N GLY A 124 -5.05 13.88 -11.71
CA GLY A 124 -4.41 13.11 -12.77
C GLY A 124 -4.70 11.61 -12.64
N LEU A 125 -5.03 10.96 -13.75
CA LEU A 125 -5.23 9.52 -13.82
C LEU A 125 -4.05 8.86 -14.53
N ALA A 126 -3.34 8.00 -13.81
CA ALA A 126 -2.26 7.20 -14.38
C ALA A 126 -2.82 6.09 -15.31
N PRO A 127 -2.04 5.61 -16.29
CA PRO A 127 -2.46 4.50 -17.15
C PRO A 127 -2.90 3.24 -16.39
N GLU A 128 -2.24 2.92 -15.27
CA GLU A 128 -2.64 1.77 -14.44
C GLU A 128 -4.02 1.98 -13.80
N THR A 129 -4.31 3.18 -13.32
CA THR A 129 -5.63 3.54 -12.78
C THR A 129 -6.71 3.35 -13.84
N LEU A 130 -6.48 3.84 -15.06
CA LEU A 130 -7.44 3.68 -16.16
C LEU A 130 -7.66 2.20 -16.50
N ARG A 131 -6.61 1.38 -16.50
CA ARG A 131 -6.70 -0.05 -16.84
C ARG A 131 -7.38 -0.89 -15.76
N LYS A 132 -7.21 -0.53 -14.48
CA LYS A 132 -7.65 -1.32 -13.32
C LYS A 132 -9.00 -0.91 -12.76
N THR A 133 -9.55 0.22 -13.17
CA THR A 133 -10.76 0.80 -12.60
C THR A 133 -11.79 1.09 -13.69
N ASN A 134 -13.04 1.24 -13.30
CA ASN A 134 -14.10 1.69 -14.18
C ASN A 134 -13.91 3.14 -14.66
N LEU A 135 -12.92 3.89 -14.13
CA LEU A 135 -12.59 5.24 -14.59
C LEU A 135 -12.02 5.25 -16.02
N GLY A 136 -11.42 4.14 -16.48
CA GLY A 136 -10.96 4.01 -17.87
C GLY A 136 -12.05 3.63 -18.86
N ASN A 137 -13.25 3.25 -18.39
CA ASN A 137 -14.37 2.92 -19.26
C ASN A 137 -15.14 4.17 -19.73
N TYR A 138 -14.83 5.34 -19.18
CA TYR A 138 -15.43 6.59 -19.60
C TYR A 138 -14.76 7.10 -20.88
N ASP A 139 -15.58 7.67 -21.76
CA ASP A 139 -15.10 8.25 -23.01
C ASP A 139 -14.21 9.46 -22.72
N THR A 140 -12.92 9.35 -23.05
CA THR A 140 -11.93 10.43 -22.91
C THR A 140 -11.95 11.40 -24.10
N THR A 141 -12.71 11.10 -25.15
CA THR A 141 -12.77 11.89 -26.40
C THR A 141 -13.82 12.98 -26.36
N THR A 142 -14.81 12.86 -25.47
CA THR A 142 -15.81 13.89 -25.25
C THR A 142 -15.35 14.81 -24.13
N SER A 143 -15.20 16.11 -24.45
CA SER A 143 -14.91 17.15 -23.45
C SER A 143 -16.07 17.37 -22.45
N THR A 144 -17.10 16.54 -22.53
CA THR A 144 -18.35 16.64 -21.77
C THR A 144 -18.54 15.29 -21.09
N SER A 145 -18.49 15.27 -19.76
CA SER A 145 -18.58 14.08 -18.90
C SER A 145 -19.96 13.43 -18.86
N THR A 146 -20.47 13.10 -20.04
CA THR A 146 -21.82 12.62 -20.21
C THR A 146 -21.77 11.13 -20.48
N SER A 147 -22.52 10.34 -19.71
CA SER A 147 -22.73 8.92 -20.01
C SER A 147 -23.33 8.75 -21.42
N ASN A 148 -23.22 7.54 -21.99
CA ASN A 148 -23.79 7.20 -23.32
C ASN A 148 -25.28 7.62 -23.49
N ASP A 149 -26.00 7.86 -22.39
CA ASP A 149 -27.40 8.27 -22.33
C ASP A 149 -27.62 9.78 -22.09
N ASN A 150 -26.61 10.61 -22.30
CA ASN A 150 -26.68 12.06 -22.16
C ASN A 150 -26.94 12.58 -20.72
N LYS A 151 -26.62 11.78 -19.69
CA LYS A 151 -26.68 12.15 -18.26
C LYS A 151 -25.31 12.51 -17.69
N PRO A 152 -25.22 13.47 -16.76
CA PRO A 152 -23.97 13.81 -16.08
C PRO A 152 -23.37 12.59 -15.37
N MET A 153 -22.06 12.45 -15.45
CA MET A 153 -21.32 11.39 -14.79
C MET A 153 -21.19 11.71 -13.30
N VAL A 154 -21.84 10.90 -12.47
CA VAL A 154 -21.84 11.05 -11.01
C VAL A 154 -20.87 10.05 -10.39
N VAL A 155 -20.12 10.50 -9.39
CA VAL A 155 -19.09 9.70 -8.68
C VAL A 155 -19.26 9.79 -7.16
N ASN A 156 -18.93 8.73 -6.44
CA ASN A 156 -18.77 8.77 -4.98
C ASN A 156 -17.47 9.51 -4.63
N LEU A 157 -17.53 10.41 -3.64
CA LEU A 157 -16.38 11.15 -3.15
C LEU A 157 -16.19 10.97 -1.63
N GLU A 158 -14.94 10.80 -1.21
CA GLU A 158 -14.52 10.74 0.21
C GLU A 158 -13.13 11.37 0.38
N ARG A 159 -12.93 12.17 1.43
CA ARG A 159 -11.62 12.72 1.80
C ARG A 159 -10.77 11.66 2.48
N ALA A 160 -9.45 11.78 2.37
CA ALA A 160 -8.56 10.98 3.21
C ALA A 160 -8.86 11.26 4.70
N SER A 161 -8.98 10.19 5.49
CA SER A 161 -9.27 10.27 6.92
C SER A 161 -8.09 10.85 7.69
N GLU A 162 -8.39 11.72 8.65
CA GLU A 162 -7.40 12.18 9.62
C GLU A 162 -6.96 11.05 10.56
N ILE A 163 -5.70 11.11 10.99
CA ILE A 163 -5.16 10.20 12.01
C ILE A 163 -5.88 10.46 13.33
N GLY A 164 -6.44 9.41 13.93
CA GLY A 164 -7.24 9.53 15.16
C GLY A 164 -8.68 9.96 14.94
N GLY A 165 -9.10 10.17 13.68
CA GLY A 165 -10.49 10.36 13.30
C GLY A 165 -11.32 9.09 13.51
N ARG A 166 -12.64 9.25 13.47
CA ARG A 166 -13.58 8.13 13.59
C ARG A 166 -13.62 7.34 12.28
N ASN A 167 -13.19 6.09 12.31
CA ASN A 167 -13.47 5.14 11.22
C ASN A 167 -14.83 4.46 11.47
N SER A 168 -15.83 4.79 10.64
CA SER A 168 -17.17 4.17 10.73
C SER A 168 -17.42 3.10 9.66
N GLY A 169 -16.41 2.77 8.86
CA GLY A 169 -16.42 1.67 7.90
C GLY A 169 -15.30 0.68 8.22
N HIS A 170 -14.35 0.53 7.30
CA HIS A 170 -13.14 -0.29 7.50
C HIS A 170 -11.92 0.42 6.92
N PHE A 171 -10.75 -0.24 6.89
CA PHE A 171 -9.55 0.35 6.29
C PHE A 171 -9.61 0.24 4.78
N VAL A 172 -9.94 1.35 4.12
CA VAL A 172 -9.95 1.47 2.66
C VAL A 172 -8.71 2.26 2.25
N GLN A 173 -7.90 1.72 1.35
CA GLN A 173 -6.69 2.35 0.84
C GLN A 173 -6.99 3.26 -0.35
N GLY A 174 -8.09 3.00 -1.06
CA GLY A 174 -8.36 3.60 -2.36
C GLY A 174 -7.54 2.95 -3.48
N HIS A 175 -7.10 1.70 -3.26
CA HIS A 175 -6.28 0.92 -4.18
C HIS A 175 -7.11 -0.23 -4.76
N VAL A 176 -7.93 0.12 -5.75
CA VAL A 176 -8.83 -0.81 -6.42
C VAL A 176 -8.07 -2.00 -7.00
N ASP A 177 -8.52 -3.21 -6.64
CA ASP A 177 -7.94 -4.46 -7.10
C ASP A 177 -8.37 -4.79 -8.54
N GLY A 178 -9.63 -4.49 -8.84
CA GLY A 178 -10.19 -4.68 -10.16
C GLY A 178 -11.64 -4.21 -10.27
N VAL A 179 -12.26 -4.56 -11.39
CA VAL A 179 -13.62 -4.16 -11.74
C VAL A 179 -14.54 -5.37 -11.66
N GLY A 180 -15.62 -5.25 -10.86
CA GLY A 180 -16.71 -6.21 -10.83
C GLY A 180 -17.86 -5.80 -11.75
N THR A 181 -18.72 -6.75 -12.09
CA THR A 181 -19.93 -6.50 -12.90
C THR A 181 -21.17 -6.85 -12.08
N ILE A 182 -22.15 -5.95 -12.04
CA ILE A 182 -23.44 -6.21 -11.40
C ILE A 182 -24.19 -7.21 -12.28
N ILE A 183 -24.45 -8.41 -11.77
CA ILE A 183 -25.16 -9.48 -12.49
C ILE A 183 -26.61 -9.63 -12.05
N ASP A 184 -26.98 -9.06 -10.91
CA ASP A 184 -28.35 -9.11 -10.38
C ASP A 184 -28.59 -7.99 -9.36
N ARG A 185 -29.83 -7.53 -9.23
CA ARG A 185 -30.27 -6.63 -8.16
C ARG A 185 -31.76 -6.79 -7.87
N TRP A 186 -32.14 -6.75 -6.60
CA TRP A 186 -33.53 -6.90 -6.18
C TRP A 186 -33.80 -6.16 -4.88
N VAL A 187 -35.07 -5.83 -4.64
CA VAL A 187 -35.53 -5.23 -3.38
C VAL A 187 -35.88 -6.34 -2.41
N ASP A 188 -35.44 -6.20 -1.16
CA ASP A 188 -35.84 -7.05 -0.03
C ASP A 188 -36.26 -6.15 1.14
N GLY A 189 -37.57 -6.04 1.35
CA GLY A 189 -38.14 -5.10 2.31
C GLY A 189 -37.73 -3.65 1.99
N ASN A 190 -37.04 -3.00 2.93
CA ASN A 190 -36.48 -1.65 2.76
C ASN A 190 -35.01 -1.63 2.28
N SER A 191 -34.44 -2.80 2.01
CA SER A 191 -33.05 -2.95 1.59
C SER A 191 -32.97 -3.26 0.09
N LEU A 192 -31.85 -2.87 -0.51
CA LEU A 192 -31.57 -3.12 -1.92
C LEU A 192 -30.37 -4.05 -2.03
N PHE A 193 -30.59 -5.25 -2.57
CA PHE A 193 -29.56 -6.25 -2.76
C PHE A 193 -28.93 -6.14 -4.14
N PHE A 194 -27.66 -6.50 -4.19
CA PHE A 194 -26.86 -6.63 -5.40
C PHE A 194 -26.10 -7.95 -5.38
N LYS A 195 -25.92 -8.52 -6.57
CA LYS A 195 -25.01 -9.63 -6.84
C LYS A 195 -23.98 -9.16 -7.85
N VAL A 196 -22.71 -9.37 -7.54
CA VAL A 196 -21.59 -8.90 -8.35
C VAL A 196 -20.70 -10.07 -8.71
N SER A 197 -20.43 -10.25 -10.00
CA SER A 197 -19.41 -11.18 -10.46
C SER A 197 -18.03 -10.52 -10.37
N PHE A 198 -17.03 -11.29 -9.94
CA PHE A 198 -15.66 -10.80 -9.79
C PHE A 198 -14.64 -11.90 -10.11
N PRO A 199 -13.43 -11.56 -10.61
CA PRO A 199 -12.45 -12.56 -11.00
C PRO A 199 -12.08 -13.52 -9.87
N TYR A 200 -11.92 -14.78 -10.21
CA TYR A 200 -11.66 -15.88 -9.28
C TYR A 200 -10.47 -15.60 -8.35
N GLU A 201 -9.42 -14.97 -8.89
CA GLU A 201 -8.20 -14.65 -8.17
C GLU A 201 -8.39 -13.64 -7.03
N TYR A 202 -9.53 -12.97 -6.91
CA TYR A 202 -9.82 -12.10 -5.77
C TYR A 202 -10.83 -12.70 -4.80
N MET A 203 -11.58 -13.73 -5.21
CA MET A 203 -12.64 -14.33 -4.42
C MET A 203 -12.15 -14.89 -3.08
N ARG A 204 -10.87 -15.29 -2.98
CA ARG A 204 -10.26 -15.77 -1.73
C ARG A 204 -10.19 -14.72 -0.62
N TYR A 205 -10.30 -13.44 -0.95
CA TYR A 205 -10.29 -12.34 0.01
C TYR A 205 -11.71 -11.88 0.42
N ILE A 206 -12.74 -12.43 -0.23
CA ILE A 206 -14.14 -12.06 0.00
C ILE A 206 -14.79 -13.15 0.85
N VAL A 207 -15.13 -12.81 2.09
CA VAL A 207 -15.72 -13.76 3.04
C VAL A 207 -17.11 -13.27 3.46
N PRO A 208 -18.09 -14.17 3.68
CA PRO A 208 -19.38 -13.80 4.25
C PRO A 208 -19.20 -13.03 5.56
N LYS A 209 -19.96 -11.95 5.75
CA LYS A 209 -19.86 -11.00 6.87
C LYS A 209 -18.55 -10.22 6.96
N GLY A 210 -17.65 -10.36 5.99
CA GLY A 210 -16.46 -9.53 5.84
C GLY A 210 -16.77 -8.16 5.25
N PHE A 211 -15.80 -7.26 5.35
CA PHE A 211 -15.85 -5.96 4.68
C PHE A 211 -15.40 -6.05 3.22
N ILE A 212 -15.94 -5.15 2.42
CA ILE A 212 -15.54 -4.92 1.04
C ILE A 212 -15.81 -3.45 0.68
N ALA A 213 -14.93 -2.83 -0.12
CA ALA A 213 -15.17 -1.50 -0.66
C ALA A 213 -15.62 -1.59 -2.12
N ILE A 214 -16.81 -1.06 -2.41
CA ILE A 214 -17.43 -1.07 -3.75
C ILE A 214 -17.68 0.36 -4.18
N ASP A 215 -17.05 0.81 -5.26
CA ASP A 215 -16.97 2.22 -5.65
C ASP A 215 -16.65 3.15 -4.46
N GLY A 216 -15.74 2.71 -3.59
CA GLY A 216 -15.33 3.44 -2.38
C GLY A 216 -16.34 3.39 -1.24
N THR A 217 -17.42 2.61 -1.35
CA THR A 217 -18.38 2.42 -0.26
C THR A 217 -18.02 1.16 0.54
N SER A 218 -17.76 1.31 1.84
CA SER A 218 -17.58 0.22 2.79
C SER A 218 -18.91 -0.50 3.01
N LEU A 219 -18.95 -1.78 2.67
CA LEU A 219 -20.13 -2.63 2.72
C LEU A 219 -19.82 -3.98 3.37
N THR A 220 -20.87 -4.68 3.78
CA THR A 220 -20.77 -6.03 4.35
C THR A 220 -21.19 -7.06 3.32
N VAL A 221 -20.33 -8.04 3.09
CA VAL A 221 -20.63 -9.18 2.22
C VAL A 221 -21.70 -10.06 2.86
N CYS A 222 -22.72 -10.43 2.08
CA CYS A 222 -23.80 -11.31 2.53
C CYS A 222 -23.47 -12.78 2.22
N ASP A 223 -23.39 -13.12 0.93
CA ASP A 223 -23.10 -14.46 0.44
C ASP A 223 -21.94 -14.42 -0.55
N VAL A 224 -21.23 -15.53 -0.68
CA VAL A 224 -20.10 -15.70 -1.60
C VAL A 224 -20.20 -17.06 -2.27
N LYS A 225 -19.99 -17.09 -3.58
CA LYS A 225 -19.79 -18.31 -4.37
C LYS A 225 -18.49 -18.17 -5.14
N SER A 226 -17.60 -19.12 -4.94
CA SER A 226 -16.31 -19.19 -5.62
C SER A 226 -16.07 -20.62 -6.09
N SER A 227 -15.68 -20.80 -7.35
CA SER A 227 -15.33 -22.11 -7.91
C SER A 227 -14.10 -21.99 -8.80
N LYS A 228 -13.16 -22.92 -8.61
CA LYS A 228 -11.94 -23.07 -9.42
C LYS A 228 -12.20 -23.69 -10.79
N GLU A 229 -13.37 -24.28 -10.99
CA GLU A 229 -13.70 -24.94 -12.26
C GLU A 229 -13.92 -23.87 -13.34
N ASP A 230 -13.45 -24.12 -14.56
CA ASP A 230 -13.56 -23.15 -15.67
C ASP A 230 -15.01 -22.76 -16.02
N SER A 231 -15.99 -23.59 -15.62
CA SER A 231 -17.43 -23.31 -15.76
C SER A 231 -18.09 -22.75 -14.50
N GLY A 232 -17.30 -22.57 -13.44
CA GLY A 232 -17.73 -22.14 -12.13
C GLY A 232 -18.09 -20.66 -12.07
N GLU A 233 -19.19 -20.34 -11.40
CA GLU A 233 -19.59 -18.96 -11.15
C GLU A 233 -18.82 -18.38 -9.96
N ASN A 234 -18.29 -17.17 -10.14
CA ASN A 234 -17.61 -16.39 -9.11
C ASN A 234 -18.40 -15.11 -8.84
N TRP A 235 -19.07 -15.04 -7.69
CA TRP A 235 -19.85 -13.87 -7.30
C TRP A 235 -19.96 -13.73 -5.79
N PHE A 236 -20.32 -12.53 -5.37
CA PHE A 236 -20.72 -12.24 -3.99
C PHE A 236 -21.94 -11.32 -3.99
N THR A 237 -22.63 -11.24 -2.86
CA THR A 237 -23.77 -10.36 -2.65
C THR A 237 -23.51 -9.36 -1.53
N PHE A 238 -24.21 -8.23 -1.60
CA PHE A 238 -24.29 -7.26 -0.52
C PHE A 238 -25.67 -6.59 -0.53
N MET A 239 -26.00 -5.90 0.55
CA MET A 239 -27.22 -5.12 0.68
C MET A 239 -26.92 -3.68 1.03
N LEU A 240 -27.77 -2.78 0.55
CA LEU A 240 -27.76 -1.36 0.90
C LEU A 240 -28.97 -1.05 1.78
N VAL A 241 -28.71 -0.48 2.95
CA VAL A 241 -29.75 0.08 3.81
C VAL A 241 -30.30 1.39 3.22
N GLU A 242 -31.53 1.74 3.55
CA GLU A 242 -32.25 2.89 2.98
C GLU A 242 -31.45 4.21 3.03
N TYR A 243 -30.74 4.47 4.13
CA TYR A 243 -29.92 5.68 4.25
C TYR A 243 -28.81 5.71 3.18
N THR A 244 -28.04 4.63 3.07
CA THR A 244 -26.93 4.50 2.12
C THR A 244 -27.42 4.57 0.68
N GLN A 245 -28.61 4.04 0.38
CA GLN A 245 -29.20 4.12 -0.96
C GLN A 245 -29.37 5.56 -1.47
N LYS A 246 -29.47 6.55 -0.58
CA LYS A 246 -29.63 7.97 -0.94
C LYS A 246 -28.30 8.73 -0.99
N LYS A 247 -27.19 8.08 -0.65
CA LYS A 247 -25.90 8.74 -0.40
C LYS A 247 -24.78 8.30 -1.35
N ILE A 248 -25.00 7.27 -2.15
CA ILE A 248 -23.99 6.71 -3.05
C ILE A 248 -24.58 6.46 -4.44
N ILE A 249 -23.71 6.26 -5.43
CA ILE A 249 -24.10 6.03 -6.83
C ILE A 249 -24.62 4.62 -7.13
N ILE A 250 -24.27 3.60 -6.33
CA ILE A 250 -24.57 2.18 -6.61
C ILE A 250 -26.05 1.91 -6.93
N PRO A 251 -27.04 2.46 -6.20
CA PRO A 251 -28.47 2.31 -6.51
C PRO A 251 -28.88 2.78 -7.91
N MET A 252 -28.11 3.68 -8.53
CA MET A 252 -28.36 4.20 -9.87
C MET A 252 -27.85 3.27 -10.97
N LYS A 253 -27.03 2.27 -10.62
CA LYS A 253 -26.42 1.32 -11.57
C LYS A 253 -27.36 0.18 -11.95
N ALA A 254 -27.38 -0.18 -13.23
CA ALA A 254 -28.16 -1.28 -13.77
C ALA A 254 -27.40 -2.62 -13.72
N VAL A 255 -28.10 -3.72 -13.99
CA VAL A 255 -27.45 -5.01 -14.29
C VAL A 255 -26.64 -4.84 -15.58
N GLY A 256 -25.38 -5.30 -15.56
CA GLY A 256 -24.39 -5.09 -16.60
C GLY A 256 -23.40 -3.96 -16.30
N ASP A 257 -23.73 -3.05 -15.39
CA ASP A 257 -22.83 -1.97 -15.02
C ASP A 257 -21.65 -2.46 -14.18
N THR A 258 -20.53 -1.76 -14.32
CA THR A 258 -19.29 -2.07 -13.61
C THR A 258 -19.12 -1.31 -12.31
N VAL A 259 -18.46 -1.91 -11.32
CA VAL A 259 -18.11 -1.30 -10.02
C VAL A 259 -16.63 -1.51 -9.72
N ASN A 260 -15.97 -0.52 -9.12
CA ASN A 260 -14.62 -0.68 -8.59
C ASN A 260 -14.68 -1.53 -7.32
N ILE A 261 -13.80 -2.51 -7.18
CA ILE A 261 -13.72 -3.34 -5.98
C ILE A 261 -12.32 -3.26 -5.39
N GLU A 262 -12.28 -2.93 -4.11
CA GLU A 262 -11.12 -3.11 -3.24
C GLU A 262 -11.50 -4.15 -2.17
N VAL A 263 -10.77 -5.25 -2.11
CA VAL A 263 -10.95 -6.26 -1.06
C VAL A 263 -10.25 -5.83 0.21
N ASP A 264 -10.75 -6.27 1.37
CA ASP A 264 -10.17 -5.91 2.66
C ASP A 264 -8.68 -6.29 2.72
N VAL A 265 -7.84 -5.29 2.96
CA VAL A 265 -6.38 -5.43 3.03
C VAL A 265 -5.96 -6.45 4.11
N LEU A 266 -6.76 -6.63 5.16
CA LEU A 266 -6.52 -7.63 6.20
C LEU A 266 -6.49 -9.05 5.62
N GLY A 267 -7.31 -9.33 4.60
CA GLY A 267 -7.29 -10.60 3.87
C GLY A 267 -5.96 -10.83 3.16
N LYS A 268 -5.41 -9.80 2.50
CA LYS A 268 -4.12 -9.86 1.78
C LYS A 268 -2.95 -10.08 2.76
N TYR A 269 -2.92 -9.35 3.87
CA TYR A 269 -1.91 -9.55 4.90
C TYR A 269 -1.99 -10.93 5.56
N SER A 270 -3.20 -11.42 5.79
CA SER A 270 -3.43 -12.76 6.34
C SER A 270 -2.89 -13.84 5.41
N GLU A 271 -3.21 -13.77 4.11
CA GLU A 271 -2.65 -14.68 3.12
C GLU A 271 -1.12 -14.62 3.10
N ARG A 272 -0.55 -13.41 3.02
CA ARG A 272 0.91 -13.25 2.95
C ARG A 272 1.63 -13.82 4.19
N ALA A 273 1.02 -13.68 5.36
CA ALA A 273 1.54 -14.29 6.59
C ALA A 273 1.49 -15.82 6.52
N TRP A 274 0.39 -16.41 6.03
CA TRP A 274 0.21 -17.85 5.90
C TRP A 274 1.09 -18.48 4.81
N GLU A 275 1.34 -17.79 3.69
CA GLU A 275 2.24 -18.27 2.62
C GLU A 275 3.64 -18.65 3.14
N THR A 276 4.13 -17.94 4.15
CA THR A 276 5.44 -18.22 4.76
C THR A 276 5.40 -19.40 5.74
N PHE A 277 4.23 -19.69 6.30
CA PHE A 277 4.04 -20.67 7.37
C PHE A 277 3.70 -22.06 6.82
N VAL A 278 2.83 -22.16 5.82
CA VAL A 278 2.35 -23.45 5.26
C VAL A 278 3.51 -24.37 4.84
N PRO A 279 4.51 -23.93 4.06
CA PRO A 279 5.59 -24.82 3.63
C PRO A 279 6.42 -25.37 4.79
N LYS A 280 6.55 -24.61 5.88
CA LYS A 280 7.27 -25.06 7.08
C LYS A 280 6.49 -26.14 7.83
N MET A 281 5.16 -26.02 7.87
CA MET A 281 4.29 -27.02 8.47
C MET A 281 4.30 -28.31 7.65
N GLU A 282 4.20 -28.23 6.32
CA GLU A 282 4.30 -29.39 5.42
C GLU A 282 5.65 -30.11 5.57
N ALA A 283 6.76 -29.35 5.64
CA ALA A 283 8.09 -29.91 5.89
C ALA A 283 8.20 -30.59 7.27
N LEU A 284 7.53 -30.04 8.29
CA LEU A 284 7.48 -30.64 9.62
C LEU A 284 6.67 -31.94 9.61
N GLU A 285 5.50 -31.96 8.96
CA GLU A 285 4.68 -33.17 8.80
C GLU A 285 5.45 -34.28 8.07
N MET A 286 6.22 -33.95 7.03
CA MET A 286 7.08 -34.92 6.35
C MET A 286 8.15 -35.52 7.28
N LYS A 287 8.80 -34.68 8.11
CA LYS A 287 9.79 -35.15 9.09
C LYS A 287 9.17 -36.01 10.17
N VAL A 288 7.96 -35.68 10.64
CA VAL A 288 7.23 -36.50 11.61
C VAL A 288 6.94 -37.87 11.02
N LYS A 289 6.40 -37.95 9.80
CA LYS A 289 6.17 -39.22 9.09
C LYS A 289 7.47 -40.03 8.91
N GLU A 290 8.57 -39.36 8.57
CA GLU A 290 9.88 -40.03 8.44
C GLU A 290 10.34 -40.63 9.78
N LEU A 291 10.18 -39.89 10.88
CA LEU A 291 10.54 -40.37 12.21
C LEU A 291 9.63 -41.52 12.67
N GLU A 292 8.33 -41.45 12.41
CA GLU A 292 7.38 -42.54 12.70
C GLU A 292 7.79 -43.84 11.97
N MET A 293 8.16 -43.74 10.69
CA MET A 293 8.64 -44.89 9.93
C MET A 293 9.95 -45.47 10.49
N LYS A 294 10.87 -44.63 10.96
CA LYS A 294 12.13 -45.08 11.60
C LYS A 294 11.86 -45.79 12.92
N ILE A 295 10.93 -45.29 13.74
CA ILE A 295 10.53 -45.92 15.00
C ILE A 295 9.96 -47.31 14.74
N LEU A 296 9.03 -47.45 13.78
CA LEU A 296 8.45 -48.74 13.41
C LEU A 296 9.51 -49.75 12.94
N GLN A 297 10.51 -49.31 12.17
CA GLN A 297 11.62 -50.17 11.76
C GLN A 297 12.44 -50.65 12.96
N LEU A 298 12.75 -49.77 13.93
CA LEU A 298 13.48 -50.13 15.14
C LEU A 298 12.69 -51.11 16.01
N GLU A 299 11.38 -50.88 16.21
CA GLU A 299 10.52 -51.79 16.98
C GLU A 299 10.44 -53.18 16.33
N SER A 300 10.39 -53.26 15.00
CA SER A 300 10.41 -54.53 14.27
C SER A 300 11.78 -55.25 14.35
N GLY A 301 12.88 -54.50 14.45
CA GLY A 301 14.24 -55.04 14.58
C GLY A 301 14.56 -55.60 15.96
N VAL A 302 13.85 -55.18 17.01
CA VAL A 302 14.02 -55.68 18.39
C VAL A 302 13.33 -57.04 18.60
N ALA A 303 12.36 -57.42 17.77
CA ALA A 303 11.66 -58.70 17.85
C ALA A 303 12.46 -59.90 17.29
N GLY A 304 13.65 -59.69 16.71
CA GLY A 304 14.48 -60.73 16.07
C GLY A 304 15.75 -61.14 16.84
N GLY A 305 15.92 -60.70 18.09
CA GLY A 305 17.07 -61.06 18.91
C GLY A 305 16.94 -62.43 19.57
N ASP A 306 17.02 -63.50 18.78
CA ASP A 306 17.17 -64.85 19.33
C ASP A 306 18.64 -65.12 19.72
N ASN A 307 18.80 -65.72 20.90
CA ASN A 307 20.05 -66.04 21.54
C ASN A 307 20.77 -67.18 20.80
N THR A 308 21.78 -66.89 19.98
CA THR A 308 22.82 -67.88 19.66
C THR A 308 24.20 -67.35 19.96
N ARG A 309 24.62 -67.65 21.20
CA ARG A 309 25.98 -67.58 21.69
C ARG A 309 26.82 -68.67 21.01
N THR A 310 27.38 -68.41 19.84
CA THR A 310 28.42 -69.26 19.26
C THR A 310 29.78 -68.88 19.84
N ARG A 311 30.21 -69.68 20.82
CA ARG A 311 31.59 -69.83 21.30
C ARG A 311 32.45 -70.27 20.10
N ILE A 312 33.42 -69.43 19.70
CA ILE A 312 34.53 -69.85 18.86
C ILE A 312 35.78 -69.76 19.71
N GLU A 313 36.44 -70.92 19.79
CA GLU A 313 37.62 -71.20 20.59
C GLU A 313 38.89 -70.61 19.98
N ASP A 314 39.87 -70.42 20.86
CA ASP A 314 41.24 -69.98 20.59
C ASP A 314 41.94 -70.74 19.46
N GLY A 315 42.78 -70.02 18.71
CA GLY A 315 43.76 -70.59 17.79
C GLY A 315 44.55 -69.47 17.10
N GLY A 316 45.61 -68.99 17.74
CA GLY A 316 46.48 -67.95 17.21
C GLY A 316 47.41 -68.41 16.09
N ALA A 317 47.88 -67.45 15.28
CA ALA A 317 49.29 -67.11 15.06
C ALA A 317 49.52 -66.33 13.75
N GLU A 318 50.29 -65.24 13.91
CA GLU A 318 51.31 -64.72 12.98
C GLU A 318 50.95 -63.84 11.75
N SER A 319 51.24 -62.54 11.95
CA SER A 319 52.04 -61.62 11.11
C SER A 319 51.98 -61.69 9.57
N ASN A 320 51.64 -60.58 8.91
CA ASN A 320 52.63 -59.68 8.33
C ASN A 320 52.04 -58.42 7.66
N ASP A 321 52.97 -57.50 7.51
CA ASP A 321 52.99 -56.11 7.09
C ASP A 321 52.58 -55.78 5.63
N MET A 322 52.46 -54.46 5.40
CA MET A 322 52.59 -53.69 4.15
C MET A 322 51.39 -53.35 3.23
N LEU A 323 50.97 -52.09 3.40
CA LEU A 323 50.75 -51.03 2.41
C LEU A 323 51.12 -51.28 0.92
N ALA A 324 50.20 -50.91 0.02
CA ALA A 324 50.51 -50.32 -1.29
C ALA A 324 49.36 -49.42 -1.83
N GLN A 325 49.50 -48.11 -1.55
CA GLN A 325 49.45 -46.96 -2.46
C GLN A 325 48.54 -46.84 -3.72
N LYS A 326 48.14 -45.57 -3.90
CA LYS A 326 47.77 -44.77 -5.11
C LYS A 326 46.29 -44.70 -5.48
N SER A 327 45.69 -43.59 -5.94
CA SER A 327 45.89 -42.12 -5.97
C SER A 327 45.06 -41.59 -7.14
N SER A 328 44.76 -40.28 -7.16
CA SER A 328 44.13 -39.46 -8.21
C SER A 328 42.62 -39.26 -8.00
N ALA A 329 42.02 -38.07 -8.14
CA ALA A 329 42.38 -36.68 -8.42
C ALA A 329 41.04 -35.90 -8.27
N SER A 330 40.89 -34.60 -8.13
CA SER A 330 41.71 -33.41 -7.97
C SER A 330 40.72 -32.28 -7.61
N THR A 331 41.13 -31.42 -6.70
CA THR A 331 40.52 -30.13 -6.35
C THR A 331 40.61 -29.13 -7.50
N ASN A 332 39.63 -28.23 -7.61
CA ASN A 332 39.86 -26.85 -8.05
C ASN A 332 39.23 -25.90 -7.03
N THR A 333 40.10 -25.11 -6.41
CA THR A 333 39.83 -23.93 -5.59
C THR A 333 39.75 -22.71 -6.48
N ASP A 334 38.85 -21.79 -6.16
CA ASP A 334 39.00 -20.39 -6.54
C ASP A 334 38.67 -19.51 -5.33
N GLU A 335 39.54 -18.55 -5.04
CA GLU A 335 39.55 -17.70 -3.85
C GLU A 335 38.67 -16.44 -4.03
N GLY A 336 38.03 -15.97 -2.95
CA GLY A 336 37.35 -14.67 -2.86
C GLY A 336 36.87 -14.36 -1.43
N PRO A 337 36.82 -13.09 -0.99
CA PRO A 337 37.44 -12.69 0.27
C PRO A 337 36.52 -12.68 1.51
N ASN A 338 37.10 -13.14 2.61
CA ASN A 338 37.02 -12.61 3.98
C ASN A 338 35.73 -11.84 4.37
N GLN A 339 34.73 -12.56 4.92
CA GLN A 339 33.70 -11.96 5.76
C GLN A 339 33.85 -12.47 7.20
N THR A 340 34.24 -11.56 8.07
CA THR A 340 34.22 -11.67 9.52
C THR A 340 32.86 -12.17 10.01
N THR A 341 32.85 -13.30 10.69
CA THR A 341 31.70 -13.86 11.38
C THR A 341 31.38 -13.02 12.63
N HIS A 342 30.25 -12.31 12.62
CA HIS A 342 29.60 -11.88 13.85
C HIS A 342 28.72 -13.03 14.36
N PRO A 343 28.90 -13.52 15.60
CA PRO A 343 27.97 -14.50 16.15
C PRO A 343 26.64 -13.81 16.48
N GLU A 344 25.57 -14.24 15.81
CA GLU A 344 24.21 -13.82 16.15
C GLU A 344 23.87 -14.25 17.57
N GLN A 345 23.83 -13.28 18.49
CA GLN A 345 23.30 -13.46 19.83
C GLN A 345 21.77 -13.52 19.77
N TRP A 346 21.23 -14.74 19.87
CA TRP A 346 19.81 -14.95 20.14
C TRP A 346 19.49 -14.49 21.57
N ILE A 347 18.90 -13.30 21.70
CA ILE A 347 18.35 -12.84 22.98
C ILE A 347 17.00 -13.52 23.20
N ARG A 348 16.94 -14.50 24.11
CA ARG A 348 15.67 -15.01 24.63
C ARG A 348 14.98 -13.88 25.40
N ALA A 349 13.81 -13.45 24.95
CA ALA A 349 12.91 -12.65 25.77
C ALA A 349 12.37 -13.55 26.89
N GLY A 350 12.85 -13.37 28.13
CA GLY A 350 12.26 -13.98 29.30
C GLY A 350 10.92 -13.32 29.64
N GLN A 351 9.88 -14.12 29.84
CA GLN A 351 8.63 -13.68 30.45
C GLN A 351 8.73 -13.90 31.96
N GLU A 352 8.62 -12.82 32.75
CA GLU A 352 8.43 -12.88 34.19
C GLU A 352 7.03 -12.36 34.54
N PHE A 353 6.26 -13.17 35.27
CA PHE A 353 4.98 -12.77 35.86
C PHE A 353 5.25 -12.22 37.26
N LEU A 354 4.97 -10.93 37.48
CA LEU A 354 5.06 -10.31 38.81
C LEU A 354 3.70 -10.42 39.51
N HIS A 355 3.69 -10.97 40.74
CA HIS A 355 2.51 -10.96 41.61
C HIS A 355 2.27 -9.55 42.19
N ALA A 356 1.00 -9.18 42.32
CA ALA A 356 0.54 -7.83 42.62
C ALA A 356 0.87 -7.25 44.02
N THR A 357 1.74 -7.89 44.80
CA THR A 357 2.08 -7.44 46.17
C THR A 357 3.41 -6.71 46.30
N ASP A 358 4.23 -6.62 45.24
CA ASP A 358 5.59 -6.06 45.33
C ASP A 358 5.81 -4.74 44.55
N MET A 359 5.02 -3.69 44.79
CA MET A 359 5.41 -2.33 44.35
C MET A 359 5.14 -1.21 45.37
N ASN A 360 6.22 -0.52 45.75
CA ASN A 360 6.25 0.72 46.54
C ASN A 360 6.43 1.94 45.58
N PRO A 361 5.48 2.90 45.51
CA PRO A 361 5.40 3.86 44.41
C PRO A 361 6.19 5.16 44.68
N LYS A 362 7.46 5.08 45.08
CA LYS A 362 8.33 6.27 45.18
C LYS A 362 9.78 5.95 44.81
N ARG A 363 10.06 5.86 43.51
CA ARG A 363 11.36 6.14 42.89
C ARG A 363 11.24 5.91 41.39
N GLU A 364 11.26 7.00 40.61
CA GLU A 364 12.23 7.21 39.52
C GLU A 364 11.79 8.42 38.69
N ASN A 365 12.47 9.53 38.95
CA ASN A 365 12.50 10.71 38.12
C ASN A 365 13.98 10.89 37.80
N ARG A 366 14.42 10.55 36.58
CA ARG A 366 15.76 10.88 36.06
C ARG A 366 15.84 10.66 34.54
N ASN A 367 16.00 11.77 33.83
CA ASN A 367 16.69 11.99 32.54
C ASN A 367 16.84 10.80 31.58
N MET A 368 16.13 10.84 30.45
CA MET A 368 16.60 10.24 29.19
C MET A 368 16.50 11.28 28.06
N ALA A 369 17.68 11.68 27.59
CA ALA A 369 17.88 12.45 26.37
C ALA A 369 18.41 11.49 25.29
N GLY A 370 17.86 11.57 24.08
CA GLY A 370 18.45 11.01 22.85
C GLY A 370 18.26 9.50 22.65
N THR A 371 17.60 9.15 21.55
CA THR A 371 17.58 7.81 20.90
C THR A 371 17.16 6.62 21.76
N ASP A 372 15.86 6.45 22.03
CA ASP A 372 15.33 5.19 22.56
C ASP A 372 13.85 4.99 22.15
N TRP A 373 13.62 4.73 20.86
CA TRP A 373 12.28 4.45 20.29
C TRP A 373 12.11 2.98 19.89
N VAL A 374 12.57 2.01 20.69
CA VAL A 374 12.11 0.60 20.55
C VAL A 374 12.19 -0.14 21.89
N ARG A 375 11.42 0.24 22.92
CA ARG A 375 11.10 -0.65 24.07
C ARG A 375 9.77 -0.29 24.71
N THR A 376 8.66 -0.59 24.05
CA THR A 376 7.35 -0.58 24.71
C THR A 376 7.12 -1.94 25.38
N LYS A 377 7.32 -2.00 26.70
CA LYS A 377 6.82 -3.11 27.52
C LYS A 377 5.29 -3.07 27.48
N GLN A 378 4.68 -3.99 26.75
CA GLN A 378 3.23 -4.17 26.74
C GLN A 378 2.81 -4.71 28.13
N LYS A 379 2.10 -3.90 28.91
CA LYS A 379 1.48 -4.33 30.18
C LYS A 379 0.01 -4.64 29.89
N PHE A 380 -0.39 -5.88 30.10
CA PHE A 380 -1.80 -6.27 30.08
C PHE A 380 -2.36 -6.08 31.48
N TYR A 381 -3.45 -5.33 31.58
CA TYR A 381 -4.22 -5.21 32.82
C TYR A 381 -5.38 -6.22 32.72
N ASP A 382 -5.37 -7.22 33.59
CA ASP A 382 -6.52 -8.08 33.81
C ASP A 382 -7.51 -7.33 34.70
N THR A 383 -8.55 -6.78 34.11
CA THR A 383 -9.71 -6.27 34.84
C THR A 383 -10.79 -7.34 34.80
N ASN A 384 -10.72 -8.28 35.75
CA ASN A 384 -11.91 -9.00 36.18
C ASN A 384 -12.88 -7.98 36.78
N TYR A 385 -13.90 -7.57 36.01
CA TYR A 385 -15.30 -7.36 36.42
C TYR A 385 -16.15 -6.85 35.25
#